data_AF-A0A1X7TMM4-F1
#
_entry.id   AF-A0A1X7TMM4-F1
#
_cell.length_a   1.000
_cell.length_b   1.000
_cell.length_c   1.000
_cell.angle_alpha   90.00
_cell.angle_beta   90.00
_cell.angle_gamma   90.00
#
_symmetry.space_group_name_H-M   'P 1'
#
loop_
_entity.id
_entity.type
_entity.pdbx_description
1 polymer ?
#
loop_
_entity_poly.entity_id
_entity_poly.type
_entity_poly.pdbx_seq_one_letter_code
_entity_poly.pdbx_strand_id
1 'polypeptide(L)'
;MKWSLASIKSCAKSKSMGILREPLFEIELEQVVIDELHLLLRISHVLIRNLLGIGQVLDLKDMTTKNSTRYVDIICNLIRSCGIMFHVWKSKTKKDELDWTSLRGSDRKKLLNKLPAKLVNVFPNELVWQLMKQWLDFKVIYEMIGISNPIGDEIHTVHSKALQWIQDFLKFPYDGYGKSNVTQYMHVMGYHIPHLMKCHAGIKRFSSQGDEKNNDCARKHFFSSNHQDPAREISLTDGRVEELQHGKRAKRKYEKKDTYWDLGIREKRRKIKFEPEQDLEPDTF
;
A
#
# COMPACT_ATOMS: atom_id res chain seq x y z
N MET A 1 18.33 -12.79 -25.48
CA MET A 1 17.48 -13.98 -25.72
C MET A 1 16.03 -13.52 -25.67
N LYS A 2 15.28 -13.65 -26.78
CA LYS A 2 13.85 -13.29 -26.80
C LYS A 2 13.06 -14.50 -26.32
N TRP A 3 12.42 -14.42 -25.17
CA TRP A 3 11.53 -15.47 -24.68
C TRP A 3 10.24 -15.46 -25.50
N SER A 4 9.72 -16.64 -25.80
CA SER A 4 8.48 -16.87 -26.53
C SER A 4 7.60 -17.84 -25.76
N LEU A 5 6.30 -17.86 -26.05
CA LEU A 5 5.40 -18.82 -25.42
C LEU A 5 5.85 -20.28 -25.66
N ALA A 6 6.35 -20.57 -26.87
CA ALA A 6 6.89 -21.89 -27.22
C ALA A 6 8.12 -22.27 -26.38
N SER A 7 9.03 -21.33 -26.12
CA SER A 7 10.19 -21.58 -25.27
C SER A 7 9.79 -21.78 -23.81
N ILE A 8 8.81 -21.04 -23.30
CA ILE A 8 8.24 -21.27 -21.97
C ILE A 8 7.62 -22.67 -21.86
N LYS A 9 6.80 -23.07 -22.83
CA LYS A 9 6.19 -24.42 -22.86
C LYS A 9 7.25 -25.51 -22.90
N SER A 10 8.30 -25.35 -23.69
CA SER A 10 9.44 -26.28 -23.73
C SER A 10 10.18 -26.38 -22.37
N CYS A 11 10.43 -25.23 -21.73
CA CYS A 11 11.04 -25.17 -20.41
C CYS A 11 10.14 -25.79 -19.34
N ALA A 12 8.82 -25.61 -19.40
CA ALA A 12 7.87 -26.24 -18.49
C ALA A 12 7.89 -27.78 -18.60
N LYS A 13 7.93 -28.32 -19.82
CA LYS A 13 8.03 -29.78 -20.06
C LYS A 13 9.34 -30.36 -19.50
N SER A 14 10.44 -29.64 -19.70
CA SER A 14 11.78 -30.05 -19.22
C SER A 14 12.05 -29.67 -17.76
N LYS A 15 11.13 -28.95 -17.08
CA LYS A 15 11.30 -28.36 -15.74
C LYS A 15 12.62 -27.58 -15.60
N SER A 16 13.04 -26.91 -16.66
CA SER A 16 14.29 -26.14 -16.72
C SER A 16 14.03 -24.66 -16.46
N MET A 17 15.10 -23.91 -16.14
CA MET A 17 15.06 -22.45 -15.99
C MET A 17 14.04 -21.92 -14.95
N GLY A 18 13.66 -22.75 -13.98
CA GLY A 18 12.70 -22.40 -12.94
C GLY A 18 11.23 -22.38 -13.39
N ILE A 19 10.91 -22.87 -14.60
CA ILE A 19 9.54 -22.96 -15.10
C ILE A 19 8.91 -24.28 -14.64
N LEU A 20 7.89 -24.17 -13.78
CA LEU A 20 7.26 -25.33 -13.15
C LEU A 20 6.09 -25.91 -13.95
N ARG A 21 5.36 -25.07 -14.67
CA ARG A 21 4.10 -25.43 -15.35
C ARG A 21 3.94 -24.65 -16.63
N GLU A 22 3.18 -25.24 -17.55
CA GLU A 22 2.77 -24.55 -18.77
C GLU A 22 1.78 -23.42 -18.45
N PRO A 23 1.82 -22.31 -19.21
CA PRO A 23 0.87 -21.22 -19.04
C PRO A 23 -0.54 -21.68 -19.42
N LEU A 24 -1.52 -21.27 -18.61
CA LEU A 24 -2.93 -21.60 -18.86
C LEU A 24 -3.49 -20.86 -20.07
N PHE A 25 -3.03 -19.62 -20.28
CA PHE A 25 -3.46 -18.76 -21.37
C PHE A 25 -2.32 -18.55 -22.35
N GLU A 26 -2.66 -18.52 -23.64
CA GLU A 26 -1.71 -18.28 -24.73
C GLU A 26 -1.59 -16.77 -25.00
N ILE A 27 -1.08 -16.03 -24.02
CA ILE A 27 -0.86 -14.58 -24.13
C ILE A 27 0.62 -14.35 -24.45
N GLU A 28 0.89 -13.52 -25.46
CA GLU A 28 2.25 -13.13 -25.81
C GLU A 28 2.91 -12.36 -24.65
N LEU A 29 4.19 -12.61 -24.40
CA LEU A 29 4.88 -12.05 -23.23
C LEU A 29 4.92 -10.53 -23.25
N GLU A 30 5.01 -9.93 -24.43
CA GLU A 30 4.96 -8.49 -24.60
C GLU A 30 3.61 -7.89 -24.17
N GLN A 31 2.53 -8.68 -24.16
CA GLN A 31 1.21 -8.25 -23.70
C GLN A 31 1.03 -8.39 -22.18
N VAL A 32 1.93 -9.10 -21.50
CA VAL A 32 1.93 -9.24 -20.04
C VAL A 32 2.74 -8.09 -19.44
N VAL A 33 2.08 -6.94 -19.27
CA VAL A 33 2.70 -5.73 -18.72
C VAL A 33 2.54 -5.69 -17.21
N ILE A 34 3.61 -5.29 -16.51
CA ILE A 34 3.62 -5.21 -15.06
C ILE A 34 3.08 -3.86 -14.59
N ASP A 35 2.26 -3.90 -13.54
CA ASP A 35 1.78 -2.69 -12.88
C ASP A 35 2.91 -2.01 -12.08
N GLU A 36 3.15 -0.76 -12.44
CA GLU A 36 4.11 0.12 -11.80
C GLU A 36 3.77 0.39 -10.32
N LEU A 37 2.48 0.46 -9.98
CA LEU A 37 2.09 0.71 -8.59
C LEU A 37 2.44 -0.50 -7.71
N HIS A 38 2.13 -1.72 -8.16
CA HIS A 38 2.55 -2.93 -7.46
C HIS A 38 4.08 -3.07 -7.37
N LEU A 39 4.83 -2.64 -8.40
CA LEU A 39 6.30 -2.57 -8.32
C LEU A 39 6.75 -1.71 -7.12
N LEU A 40 6.19 -0.51 -6.98
CA LEU A 40 6.45 0.39 -5.85
C LEU A 40 6.11 -0.28 -4.52
N LEU A 41 4.91 -0.85 -4.41
CA LEU A 41 4.44 -1.46 -3.16
C LEU A 41 5.37 -2.60 -2.72
N ARG A 42 5.80 -3.45 -3.65
CA ARG A 42 6.58 -4.66 -3.35
C ARG A 42 8.04 -4.36 -3.06
N ILE A 43 8.68 -3.46 -3.81
CA ILE A 43 10.07 -3.07 -3.53
C ILE A 43 10.15 -2.22 -2.26
N SER A 44 9.27 -1.23 -2.09
CA SER A 44 9.27 -0.43 -0.85
C SER A 44 8.93 -1.27 0.40
N HIS A 45 8.19 -2.37 0.25
CA HIS A 45 7.98 -3.32 1.34
C HIS A 45 9.31 -3.95 1.79
N VAL A 46 10.17 -4.37 0.86
CA VAL A 46 11.50 -4.90 1.17
C VAL A 46 12.35 -3.83 1.89
N LEU A 47 12.31 -2.60 1.40
CA LEU A 47 13.06 -1.50 2.02
C LEU A 47 12.60 -1.20 3.46
N ILE A 48 11.30 -1.19 3.74
CA ILE A 48 10.77 -1.01 5.10
C ILE A 48 11.14 -2.19 6.00
N ARG A 49 10.95 -3.42 5.51
CA ARG A 49 11.31 -4.64 6.25
C ARG A 49 12.77 -4.60 6.66
N ASN A 50 13.66 -4.28 5.72
CA ASN A 50 15.09 -4.26 5.97
C ASN A 50 15.47 -3.12 6.94
N LEU A 51 14.84 -1.95 6.83
CA LEU A 51 15.01 -0.85 7.78
C LEU A 51 14.63 -1.27 9.21
N LEU A 52 13.47 -1.89 9.39
CA LEU A 52 13.02 -2.39 10.68
C LEU A 52 13.94 -3.51 11.21
N GLY A 53 14.38 -4.41 10.33
CA GLY A 53 15.31 -5.48 10.68
C GLY A 53 16.68 -4.98 11.14
N ILE A 54 17.19 -3.90 10.56
CA ILE A 54 18.39 -3.21 11.07
C ILE A 54 18.13 -2.69 12.49
N GLY A 55 16.96 -2.07 12.72
CA GLY A 55 16.53 -1.64 14.04
C GLY A 55 16.52 -2.79 15.06
N GLN A 56 15.94 -3.93 14.71
CA GLN A 56 15.92 -5.12 15.56
C GLN A 56 17.33 -5.62 15.90
N VAL A 57 18.25 -5.65 14.94
CA VAL A 57 19.64 -6.07 15.20
C VAL A 57 20.34 -5.12 16.17
N LEU A 58 20.08 -3.82 16.08
CA LEU A 58 20.66 -2.84 17.00
C LEU A 58 20.04 -2.96 18.40
N ASP A 59 18.73 -3.16 18.47
CA ASP A 59 18.02 -3.42 19.72
C ASP A 59 18.54 -4.69 20.43
N LEU A 60 18.87 -5.75 19.68
CA LEU A 60 19.48 -6.98 20.22
C LEU A 60 20.91 -6.78 20.74
N LYS A 61 21.66 -5.85 20.15
CA LYS A 61 23.03 -5.51 20.57
C LYS A 61 23.06 -4.56 21.76
N ASP A 62 21.95 -3.89 22.07
CA ASP A 62 21.84 -3.00 23.22
C ASP A 62 21.74 -3.82 24.52
N MET A 63 22.90 -3.99 25.18
CA MET A 63 23.06 -4.75 26.43
C MET A 63 22.30 -4.15 27.62
N THR A 64 21.76 -2.93 27.49
CA THR A 64 21.16 -2.19 28.60
C THR A 64 19.77 -2.70 29.00
N THR A 65 19.03 -3.36 28.09
CA THR A 65 17.69 -3.89 28.38
C THR A 65 17.41 -5.21 27.64
N LYS A 66 16.99 -6.25 28.39
CA LYS A 66 16.42 -7.47 27.78
C LYS A 66 15.12 -7.07 27.05
N ASN A 67 15.09 -7.26 25.73
CA ASN A 67 13.98 -6.87 24.83
C ASN A 67 13.85 -5.36 24.56
N SER A 68 14.98 -4.65 24.36
CA SER A 68 14.92 -3.28 23.82
C SER A 68 14.09 -3.23 22.53
N THR A 69 13.28 -2.19 22.38
CA THR A 69 12.60 -1.82 21.12
C THR A 69 12.95 -0.41 20.68
N ARG A 70 14.00 0.16 21.28
CA ARG A 70 14.36 1.58 21.16
C ARG A 70 14.57 1.99 19.70
N TYR A 71 15.37 1.25 18.94
CA TYR A 71 15.67 1.58 17.55
C TYR A 71 14.46 1.36 16.65
N VAL A 72 13.70 0.29 16.86
CA VAL A 72 12.42 0.07 16.15
C VAL A 72 11.43 1.20 16.42
N ASP A 73 11.32 1.68 17.67
CA ASP A 73 10.44 2.77 18.06
C ASP A 73 10.88 4.12 17.47
N ILE A 74 12.20 4.39 17.44
CA ILE A 74 12.77 5.56 16.75
C ILE A 74 12.40 5.54 15.27
N ILE A 75 12.60 4.40 14.58
CA ILE A 75 12.23 4.25 13.18
C ILE A 75 10.73 4.47 12.99
N CYS A 76 9.90 3.90 13.86
CA CYS A 76 8.45 4.05 13.81
C CYS A 76 8.05 5.54 13.91
N ASN A 77 8.64 6.27 14.85
CA ASN A 77 8.39 7.70 15.06
C ASN A 77 8.88 8.55 13.87
N LEU A 78 9.98 8.17 13.23
CA LEU A 78 10.47 8.85 12.03
C LEU A 78 9.51 8.65 10.85
N ILE A 79 9.01 7.44 10.65
CA ILE A 79 8.00 7.16 9.63
C ILE A 79 6.73 7.99 9.91
N ARG A 80 6.27 8.04 11.17
CA ARG A 80 5.14 8.89 11.57
C ARG A 80 5.38 10.37 11.31
N SER A 81 6.59 10.86 11.56
CA SER A 81 6.97 12.25 11.28
C SER A 81 6.91 12.61 9.79
N CYS A 82 6.89 11.62 8.88
CA CYS A 82 6.64 11.85 7.46
C CYS A 82 5.15 12.14 7.17
N GLY A 83 4.29 12.08 8.19
CA GLY A 83 2.84 12.28 8.11
C GLY A 83 2.12 11.02 7.63
N ILE A 84 2.57 9.85 8.09
CA ILE A 84 2.01 8.54 7.74
C ILE A 84 1.60 7.85 9.04
N MET A 85 0.40 7.29 9.11
CA MET A 85 0.02 6.45 10.24
C MET A 85 0.74 5.11 10.14
N PHE A 86 1.59 4.81 11.12
CA PHE A 86 2.44 3.63 11.08
C PHE A 86 2.58 3.01 12.47
N HIS A 87 2.36 1.71 12.56
CA HIS A 87 2.51 0.91 13.78
C HIS A 87 3.25 -0.37 13.44
N VAL A 88 3.98 -0.89 14.41
CA VAL A 88 4.77 -2.12 14.30
C VAL A 88 4.36 -3.02 15.45
N TRP A 89 4.21 -4.32 15.20
CA TRP A 89 3.85 -5.32 16.20
C TRP A 89 4.53 -6.66 15.88
N LYS A 90 4.59 -7.58 16.85
CA LYS A 90 5.12 -8.93 16.61
C LYS A 90 4.18 -9.71 15.71
N SER A 91 4.74 -10.44 14.75
CA SER A 91 3.93 -11.27 13.85
C SER A 91 3.24 -12.39 14.60
N LYS A 92 1.98 -12.65 14.24
CA LYS A 92 1.17 -13.74 14.82
C LYS A 92 1.54 -15.10 14.24
N THR A 93 2.06 -15.12 13.02
CA THR A 93 2.28 -16.34 12.24
C THR A 93 3.75 -16.76 12.25
N LYS A 94 4.66 -15.81 12.41
CA LYS A 94 6.09 -16.05 12.32
C LYS A 94 6.80 -15.59 13.57
N LYS A 95 7.48 -16.53 14.22
CA LYS A 95 8.28 -16.25 15.41
C LYS A 95 9.40 -15.28 15.06
N ASP A 96 9.59 -14.26 15.89
CA ASP A 96 10.63 -13.23 15.79
C ASP A 96 10.58 -12.29 14.57
N GLU A 97 9.54 -12.37 13.72
CA GLU A 97 9.26 -11.37 12.69
C GLU A 97 8.33 -10.26 13.21
N LEU A 98 8.47 -9.07 12.63
CA LEU A 98 7.59 -7.92 12.87
C LEU A 98 6.61 -7.77 11.71
N ASP A 99 5.36 -7.48 12.06
CA ASP A 99 4.34 -6.99 11.13
C ASP A 99 4.16 -5.48 11.35
N TRP A 100 3.68 -4.78 10.33
CA TRP A 100 3.47 -3.34 10.41
C TRP A 100 2.28 -2.88 9.56
N THR A 101 1.87 -1.63 9.77
CA THR A 101 0.75 -1.02 9.05
C THR A 101 0.93 -1.13 7.54
N SER A 102 -0.05 -1.74 6.85
CA SER A 102 -0.05 -1.80 5.40
C SER A 102 -0.21 -0.38 4.82
N LEU A 103 0.76 0.03 4.02
CA LEU A 103 0.83 1.38 3.43
C LEU A 103 0.38 1.37 1.98
N ARG A 104 -0.49 2.32 1.63
CA ARG A 104 -1.00 2.55 0.27
C ARG A 104 0.05 3.22 -0.62
N GLY A 105 -0.20 3.24 -1.93
CA GLY A 105 0.71 3.88 -2.90
C GLY A 105 1.08 5.32 -2.55
N SER A 106 0.12 6.14 -2.13
CA SER A 106 0.36 7.53 -1.70
C SER A 106 1.31 7.61 -0.50
N ASP A 107 1.13 6.74 0.48
CA ASP A 107 1.97 6.69 1.68
C ASP A 107 3.38 6.21 1.34
N ARG A 108 3.51 5.21 0.45
CA ARG A 108 4.82 4.75 -0.06
C ARG A 108 5.57 5.88 -0.76
N LYS A 109 4.90 6.64 -1.64
CA LYS A 109 5.51 7.80 -2.32
C LYS A 109 5.93 8.88 -1.33
N LYS A 110 5.09 9.17 -0.33
CA LYS A 110 5.41 10.13 0.74
C LYS A 110 6.64 9.68 1.53
N LEU A 111 6.75 8.38 1.80
CA LEU A 111 7.88 7.78 2.50
C LEU A 111 9.17 7.89 1.70
N LEU A 112 9.17 7.49 0.42
CA LEU A 112 10.32 7.61 -0.48
C LEU A 112 10.86 9.05 -0.56
N ASN A 113 9.97 10.03 -0.48
CA ASN A 113 10.35 11.44 -0.56
C ASN A 113 10.89 12.03 0.74
N LYS A 114 10.34 11.61 1.89
CA LYS A 114 10.59 12.29 3.18
C LYS A 114 11.47 11.52 4.14
N LEU A 115 11.50 10.20 4.06
CA LEU A 115 12.22 9.36 5.02
C LEU A 115 13.75 9.47 4.88
N PRO A 116 14.35 9.41 3.67
CA PRO A 116 15.81 9.30 3.56
C PRO A 116 16.56 10.41 4.28
N ALA A 117 16.13 11.68 4.12
CA ALA A 117 16.74 12.82 4.79
C ALA A 117 16.67 12.77 6.33
N LYS A 118 15.75 11.98 6.88
CA LYS A 118 15.56 11.83 8.33
C LYS A 118 16.34 10.66 8.94
N LEU A 119 16.93 9.79 8.11
CA LEU A 119 17.70 8.63 8.59
C LEU A 119 19.07 9.01 9.17
N VAL A 120 19.59 10.21 8.84
CA VAL A 120 20.92 10.71 9.23
C VAL A 120 21.21 10.56 10.72
N ASN A 121 20.19 10.72 11.57
CA ASN A 121 20.36 10.74 13.04
C ASN A 121 20.10 9.39 13.73
N VAL A 122 19.95 8.30 12.98
CA VAL A 122 19.44 7.01 13.52
C VAL A 122 20.49 5.93 13.63
N PHE A 123 21.39 5.84 12.64
CA PHE A 123 22.36 4.75 12.55
C PHE A 123 23.80 5.29 12.45
N PRO A 124 24.83 4.44 12.61
CA PRO A 124 26.22 4.83 12.37
C PRO A 124 26.43 5.40 10.95
N ASN A 125 27.27 6.44 10.85
CA ASN A 125 27.38 7.30 9.66
C ASN A 125 27.47 6.55 8.32
N GLU A 126 28.35 5.55 8.19
CA GLU A 126 28.54 4.85 6.90
C GLU A 126 27.31 4.03 6.47
N LEU A 127 26.66 3.34 7.41
CA LEU A 127 25.48 2.52 7.13
C LEU A 127 24.28 3.39 6.73
N VAL A 128 24.14 4.58 7.33
CA VAL A 128 23.08 5.52 6.98
C VAL A 128 23.22 5.99 5.53
N TRP A 129 24.42 6.36 5.08
CA TRP A 129 24.63 6.86 3.73
C TRP A 129 24.26 5.83 2.66
N GLN A 130 24.70 4.57 2.86
CA GLN A 130 24.32 3.48 1.97
C GLN A 130 22.81 3.25 1.97
N LEU A 131 22.16 3.31 3.14
CA LEU A 131 20.72 3.11 3.26
C LEU A 131 19.94 4.25 2.59
N MET A 132 20.34 5.50 2.81
CA MET A 132 19.76 6.66 2.14
C MET A 132 19.90 6.56 0.63
N LYS A 133 21.09 6.19 0.15
CA LYS A 133 21.35 5.96 -1.28
C LYS A 133 20.39 4.91 -1.85
N GLN A 134 20.19 3.79 -1.16
CA GLN A 134 19.25 2.74 -1.58
C GLN A 134 17.83 3.25 -1.78
N TRP A 135 17.33 4.08 -0.86
CA TRP A 135 15.99 4.63 -0.96
C TRP A 135 15.87 5.69 -2.06
N LEU A 136 16.87 6.58 -2.17
CA LEU A 136 16.87 7.67 -3.14
C LEU A 136 17.05 7.16 -4.58
N ASP A 137 17.96 6.22 -4.79
CA ASP A 137 18.18 5.62 -6.11
C ASP A 137 16.93 4.86 -6.57
N PHE A 138 16.27 4.11 -5.68
CA PHE A 138 15.01 3.46 -6.02
C PHE A 138 13.92 4.47 -6.38
N LYS A 139 13.82 5.58 -5.64
CA LYS A 139 12.88 6.67 -5.97
C LYS A 139 13.14 7.19 -7.39
N VAL A 140 14.40 7.50 -7.74
CA VAL A 140 14.77 7.99 -9.07
C VAL A 140 14.39 6.98 -10.15
N ILE A 141 14.71 5.70 -9.96
CA ILE A 141 14.35 4.64 -10.91
C ILE A 141 12.83 4.58 -11.09
N TYR A 142 12.07 4.59 -9.99
CA TYR A 142 10.61 4.54 -10.03
C TYR A 142 10.01 5.75 -10.78
N GLU A 143 10.53 6.96 -10.56
CA GLU A 143 10.09 8.15 -11.28
C GLU A 143 10.37 8.06 -12.79
N MET A 144 11.54 7.54 -13.17
CA MET A 144 11.91 7.34 -14.57
C MET A 144 11.04 6.29 -15.27
N ILE A 145 10.65 5.22 -14.57
CA ILE A 145 9.72 4.20 -15.09
C ILE A 145 8.35 4.81 -15.41
N GLY A 146 7.96 5.87 -14.69
CA GLY A 146 6.72 6.60 -14.90
C GLY A 146 6.70 7.52 -16.13
N ILE A 147 7.82 7.70 -16.84
CA ILE A 147 7.91 8.56 -18.02
C ILE A 147 7.05 7.99 -19.16
N SER A 148 6.27 8.88 -19.79
CA SER A 148 5.47 8.55 -20.97
C SER A 148 6.29 8.78 -22.24
N ASN A 149 6.23 7.83 -23.18
CA ASN A 149 6.98 7.87 -24.44
C ASN A 149 8.49 8.10 -24.25
N PRO A 150 9.18 7.28 -23.43
CA PRO A 150 10.60 7.45 -23.18
C PRO A 150 11.44 7.17 -24.43
N ILE A 151 12.51 7.94 -24.62
CA ILE A 151 13.49 7.74 -25.70
C ILE A 151 14.53 6.67 -25.33
N GLY A 152 15.31 6.22 -26.32
CA GLY A 152 16.28 5.13 -26.15
C GLY A 152 17.27 5.35 -24.98
N ASP A 153 17.81 6.56 -24.84
CA ASP A 153 18.77 6.90 -23.78
C ASP A 153 18.14 6.89 -22.37
N GLU A 154 16.87 7.28 -22.25
CA GLU A 154 16.13 7.20 -20.98
C GLU A 154 15.90 5.75 -20.58
N ILE A 155 15.52 4.90 -21.53
CA ILE A 155 15.33 3.45 -21.30
C ILE A 155 16.64 2.80 -20.90
N HIS A 156 17.75 3.14 -21.59
CA HIS A 156 19.08 2.65 -21.23
C HIS A 156 19.47 3.10 -19.80
N THR A 157 19.19 4.37 -19.46
CA THR A 157 19.47 4.90 -18.13
C THR A 157 18.67 4.17 -17.04
N VAL A 158 17.39 3.88 -17.29
CA VAL A 158 16.57 3.06 -16.37
C VAL A 158 17.20 1.69 -16.17
N HIS A 159 17.59 1.02 -17.27
CA HIS A 159 18.23 -0.30 -17.21
C HIS A 159 19.53 -0.27 -16.39
N SER A 160 20.45 0.63 -16.70
CA SER A 160 21.73 0.74 -16.00
C SER A 160 21.54 1.06 -14.52
N LYS A 161 20.65 2.01 -14.17
CA LYS A 161 20.37 2.37 -12.77
C LYS A 161 19.71 1.23 -12.01
N ALA A 162 18.75 0.53 -12.62
CA ALA A 162 18.08 -0.60 -11.99
C ALA A 162 19.06 -1.73 -11.67
N LEU A 163 19.94 -2.09 -12.61
CA LEU A 163 20.97 -3.10 -12.37
C LEU A 163 21.97 -2.66 -11.29
N GLN A 164 22.44 -1.41 -11.35
CA GLN A 164 23.35 -0.88 -10.34
C GLN A 164 22.71 -0.88 -8.95
N TRP A 165 21.44 -0.49 -8.85
CA TRP A 165 20.70 -0.50 -7.60
C TRP A 165 20.59 -1.93 -7.00
N ILE A 166 20.33 -2.94 -7.83
CA ILE A 166 20.32 -4.35 -7.38
C ILE A 166 21.72 -4.78 -6.92
N GLN A 167 22.79 -4.36 -7.61
CA GLN A 167 24.16 -4.67 -7.18
C GLN A 167 24.50 -4.00 -5.85
N ASP A 168 24.14 -2.73 -5.69
CA ASP A 168 24.33 -2.01 -4.44
C ASP A 168 23.50 -2.62 -3.32
N PHE A 169 22.30 -3.13 -3.63
CA PHE A 169 21.45 -3.85 -2.68
C PHE A 169 22.24 -5.04 -2.15
N LEU A 170 22.76 -5.89 -3.04
CA LEU A 170 23.52 -7.09 -2.67
C LEU A 170 24.82 -6.84 -1.89
N LYS A 171 25.38 -5.63 -1.98
CA LYS A 171 26.60 -5.23 -1.27
C LYS A 171 26.33 -4.66 0.13
N PHE A 172 25.08 -4.37 0.46
CA PHE A 172 24.74 -3.75 1.73
C PHE A 172 25.06 -4.71 2.91
N PRO A 173 25.76 -4.25 3.97
CA PRO A 173 26.26 -5.10 5.05
C PRO A 173 25.17 -5.47 6.08
N TYR A 174 24.06 -6.04 5.62
CA TYR A 174 22.97 -6.59 6.43
C TYR A 174 22.28 -7.72 5.67
N ASP A 175 22.04 -8.86 6.34
CA ASP A 175 21.53 -10.08 5.71
C ASP A 175 20.17 -9.92 5.00
N GLY A 176 19.37 -8.95 5.43
CA GLY A 176 18.12 -8.58 4.74
C GLY A 176 18.31 -8.12 3.28
N TYR A 177 19.55 -7.79 2.90
CA TYR A 177 19.95 -7.40 1.55
C TYR A 177 20.68 -8.50 0.76
N GLY A 178 20.70 -9.74 1.26
CA GLY A 178 21.31 -10.88 0.57
C GLY A 178 20.59 -11.33 -0.71
N LYS A 179 21.23 -12.22 -1.48
CA LYS A 179 20.69 -12.78 -2.74
C LYS A 179 19.33 -13.44 -2.58
N SER A 180 19.09 -14.13 -1.46
CA SER A 180 17.81 -14.77 -1.13
C SER A 180 16.65 -13.78 -0.97
N ASN A 181 16.97 -12.49 -0.75
CA ASN A 181 16.00 -11.42 -0.57
C ASN A 181 15.75 -10.60 -1.85
N VAL A 182 16.40 -10.95 -2.97
CA VAL A 182 16.07 -10.36 -4.28
C VAL A 182 14.71 -10.89 -4.72
N THR A 183 13.74 -9.99 -4.82
CA THR A 183 12.36 -10.35 -5.17
C THR A 183 12.16 -10.42 -6.69
N GLN A 184 11.10 -11.10 -7.12
CA GLN A 184 10.67 -11.12 -8.51
C GLN A 184 10.47 -9.71 -9.09
N TYR A 185 9.97 -8.78 -8.28
CA TYR A 185 9.78 -7.38 -8.69
C TYR A 185 11.10 -6.64 -8.91
N MET A 186 12.15 -6.96 -8.16
CA MET A 186 13.49 -6.40 -8.40
C MET A 186 14.08 -6.96 -9.69
N HIS A 187 13.93 -8.26 -9.94
CA HIS A 187 14.33 -8.89 -11.20
C HIS A 187 13.60 -8.25 -12.39
N VAL A 188 12.28 -8.12 -12.30
CA VAL A 188 11.44 -7.42 -13.28
C VAL A 188 11.95 -6.02 -13.56
N MET A 189 12.26 -5.25 -12.51
CA MET A 189 12.74 -3.89 -12.65
C MET A 189 14.02 -3.80 -13.47
N GLY A 190 14.97 -4.70 -13.20
CA GLY A 190 16.25 -4.75 -13.90
C GLY A 190 16.16 -5.28 -15.33
N TYR A 191 15.39 -6.34 -15.56
CA TYR A 191 15.48 -7.12 -16.81
C TYR A 191 14.27 -6.97 -17.75
N HIS A 192 13.09 -6.69 -17.22
CA HIS A 192 11.84 -6.69 -18.00
C HIS A 192 11.30 -5.29 -18.27
N ILE A 193 11.38 -4.37 -17.30
CA ILE A 193 10.85 -3.02 -17.47
C ILE A 193 11.48 -2.25 -18.64
N PRO A 194 12.82 -2.23 -18.83
CA PRO A 194 13.40 -1.53 -19.98
C PRO A 194 12.89 -2.06 -21.33
N HIS A 195 12.71 -3.38 -21.43
CA HIS A 195 12.14 -4.00 -22.63
C HIS A 195 10.69 -3.59 -22.85
N LEU A 196 9.85 -3.64 -21.81
CA LEU A 196 8.44 -3.24 -21.88
C LEU A 196 8.29 -1.74 -22.20
N MET A 197 9.14 -0.88 -21.64
CA MET A 197 9.17 0.54 -21.97
C MET A 197 9.44 0.77 -23.47
N LYS A 198 10.36 -0.01 -24.05
CA LYS A 198 10.65 0.03 -25.49
C LYS A 198 9.48 -0.48 -26.33
N CYS A 199 8.85 -1.57 -25.93
CA CYS A 199 7.73 -2.17 -26.67
C CYS A 199 6.48 -1.28 -26.70
N HIS A 200 6.22 -0.54 -25.61
CA HIS A 200 4.94 0.16 -25.42
C HIS A 200 5.04 1.68 -25.30
N ALA A 201 6.20 2.26 -25.59
CA ALA A 201 6.45 3.69 -25.38
C ALA A 201 6.10 4.11 -23.93
N GLY A 202 6.69 3.38 -22.98
CA GLY A 202 6.47 3.53 -21.55
C GLY A 202 5.37 2.62 -20.99
N ILE A 203 5.45 2.30 -19.70
CA ILE A 203 4.52 1.34 -19.06
C ILE A 203 3.43 2.02 -18.22
N LYS A 204 3.55 3.34 -17.99
CA LYS A 204 2.66 4.06 -17.06
C LYS A 204 1.18 3.97 -17.44
N ARG A 205 0.88 3.87 -18.74
CA ARG A 205 -0.47 3.73 -19.29
C ARG A 205 -1.18 2.44 -18.87
N PHE A 206 -0.44 1.41 -18.46
CA PHE A 206 -0.97 0.12 -18.02
C PHE A 206 -1.09 0.00 -16.50
N SER A 207 -0.96 1.11 -15.76
CA SER A 207 -1.08 1.05 -14.31
C SER A 207 -2.51 0.71 -13.88
N SER A 208 -2.65 -0.23 -12.96
CA SER A 208 -3.94 -0.65 -12.40
C SER A 208 -4.46 0.29 -11.31
N GLN A 209 -3.92 1.51 -11.21
CA GLN A 209 -4.33 2.49 -10.22
C GLN A 209 -5.81 2.88 -10.36
N GLY A 210 -6.34 2.89 -11.59
CA GLY A 210 -7.77 3.11 -11.85
C GLY A 210 -8.64 2.01 -11.24
N ASP A 211 -8.25 0.75 -11.42
CA ASP A 211 -8.97 -0.42 -10.90
C ASP A 211 -8.96 -0.45 -9.37
N GLU A 212 -7.81 -0.14 -8.75
CA GLU A 212 -7.72 -0.04 -7.28
C GLU A 212 -8.64 1.05 -6.73
N LYS A 213 -8.71 2.20 -7.41
CA LYS A 213 -9.60 3.30 -7.01
C LYS A 213 -11.07 2.90 -7.18
N ASN A 214 -11.39 2.18 -8.25
CA ASN A 214 -12.74 1.68 -8.47
C ASN A 214 -13.17 0.72 -7.35
N ASN A 215 -12.28 -0.18 -6.95
CA ASN A 215 -12.52 -1.08 -5.82
C ASN A 215 -12.70 -0.33 -4.48
N ASP A 216 -11.90 0.71 -4.23
CA ASP A 216 -12.05 1.58 -3.05
C ASP A 216 -13.43 2.28 -3.05
N CYS A 217 -13.91 2.77 -4.20
CA CYS A 217 -15.25 3.35 -4.35
C CYS A 217 -16.35 2.31 -4.12
N ALA A 218 -16.26 1.13 -4.76
CA ALA A 218 -17.22 0.06 -4.60
C ALA A 218 -17.35 -0.38 -3.14
N ARG A 219 -16.22 -0.51 -2.43
CA ARG A 219 -16.21 -0.82 -0.99
C ARG A 219 -16.89 0.27 -0.16
N LYS A 220 -16.64 1.55 -0.47
CA LYS A 220 -17.31 2.66 0.20
C LYS A 220 -18.83 2.60 -0.01
N HIS A 221 -19.27 2.33 -1.23
CA HIS A 221 -20.69 2.20 -1.56
C HIS A 221 -21.33 1.02 -0.83
N PHE A 222 -20.66 -0.14 -0.81
CA PHE A 222 -21.06 -1.30 -0.04
C PHE A 222 -21.35 -0.96 1.43
N PHE A 223 -20.44 -0.29 2.13
CA PHE A 223 -20.63 0.06 3.55
C PHE A 223 -21.66 1.17 3.80
N SER A 224 -22.16 1.82 2.74
CA SER A 224 -23.25 2.80 2.81
C SER A 224 -24.59 2.27 2.29
N SER A 225 -24.61 1.00 1.88
CA SER A 225 -25.75 0.32 1.29
C SER A 225 -26.63 -0.33 2.37
N ASN A 226 -27.83 -0.78 2.02
CA ASN A 226 -28.72 -1.49 2.97
C ASN A 226 -28.48 -3.02 2.96
N HIS A 227 -27.54 -3.48 2.13
CA HIS A 227 -27.09 -4.86 1.95
C HIS A 227 -28.15 -5.87 1.46
N GLN A 228 -29.24 -5.42 0.82
CA GLN A 228 -30.26 -6.32 0.28
C GLN A 228 -29.86 -6.91 -1.08
N ASP A 229 -29.32 -6.08 -1.97
CA ASP A 229 -28.71 -6.48 -3.23
C ASP A 229 -27.44 -5.64 -3.46
N PRO A 230 -26.32 -5.99 -2.79
CA PRO A 230 -25.14 -5.14 -2.76
C PRO A 230 -24.56 -4.86 -4.14
N ALA A 231 -24.59 -5.83 -5.05
CA ALA A 231 -24.05 -5.66 -6.39
C ALA A 231 -24.83 -4.59 -7.16
N ARG A 232 -26.17 -4.71 -7.18
CA ARG A 232 -27.04 -3.73 -7.83
C ARG A 232 -26.94 -2.36 -7.16
N GLU A 233 -26.93 -2.32 -5.83
CA GLU A 233 -26.86 -1.07 -5.07
C GLU A 233 -25.56 -0.30 -5.32
N ILE A 234 -24.42 -1.00 -5.40
CA ILE A 234 -23.13 -0.40 -5.75
C ILE A 234 -23.19 0.19 -7.15
N SER A 235 -23.62 -0.58 -8.16
CA SER A 235 -23.70 -0.10 -9.54
C SER A 235 -24.64 1.09 -9.70
N LEU A 236 -25.81 1.07 -9.04
CA LEU A 236 -26.74 2.20 -9.06
C LEU A 236 -26.17 3.43 -8.34
N THR A 237 -25.43 3.24 -7.26
CA THR A 237 -24.79 4.34 -6.53
C THR A 237 -23.67 4.95 -7.35
N ASP A 238 -22.83 4.14 -7.99
CA ASP A 238 -21.78 4.59 -8.91
C ASP A 238 -22.38 5.43 -10.05
N GLY A 239 -23.42 4.91 -10.71
CA GLY A 239 -24.11 5.66 -11.79
C GLY A 239 -24.67 7.01 -11.31
N ARG A 240 -25.27 7.06 -10.12
CA ARG A 240 -25.74 8.32 -9.53
C ARG A 240 -24.59 9.30 -9.21
N VAL A 241 -23.45 8.81 -8.73
CA VAL A 241 -22.29 9.65 -8.46
C VAL A 241 -21.73 10.23 -9.77
N GLU A 242 -21.68 9.44 -10.83
CA GLU A 242 -21.25 9.87 -12.15
C GLU A 242 -22.18 10.92 -12.76
N GLU A 243 -23.50 10.69 -12.74
CA GLU A 243 -24.50 11.68 -13.20
C GLU A 243 -24.37 13.01 -12.46
N LEU A 244 -24.07 12.96 -11.16
CA LEU A 244 -23.95 14.13 -10.30
C LEU A 244 -22.55 14.75 -10.28
N GLN A 245 -21.59 14.23 -11.05
CA GLN A 245 -20.18 14.67 -10.97
C GLN A 245 -19.99 16.16 -11.32
N HIS A 246 -20.86 16.70 -12.17
CA HIS A 246 -20.85 18.11 -12.58
C HIS A 246 -21.77 19.00 -11.73
N GLY A 247 -22.56 18.41 -10.83
CA GLY A 247 -23.47 19.11 -9.93
C GLY A 247 -22.80 19.48 -8.61
N LYS A 248 -23.00 20.72 -8.15
CA LYS A 248 -22.68 21.08 -6.76
C LYS A 248 -23.87 20.76 -5.88
N ARG A 249 -23.67 19.97 -4.82
CA ARG A 249 -24.70 19.73 -3.80
C ARG A 249 -25.08 21.07 -3.16
N ALA A 250 -26.30 21.54 -3.41
CA ALA A 250 -26.84 22.67 -2.68
C ALA A 250 -26.89 22.32 -1.18
N LYS A 251 -26.38 23.22 -0.33
CA LYS A 251 -26.50 23.06 1.11
C LYS A 251 -27.99 23.01 1.42
N ARG A 252 -28.49 21.90 1.96
CA ARG A 252 -29.89 21.76 2.34
C ARG A 252 -30.22 22.95 3.25
N LYS A 253 -31.24 23.74 2.91
CA LYS A 253 -31.80 24.73 3.85
C LYS A 253 -32.35 23.93 5.03
N TYR A 254 -31.56 23.86 6.09
CA TYR A 254 -31.99 23.29 7.35
C TYR A 254 -32.64 24.42 8.14
N GLU A 255 -33.97 24.48 8.07
CA GLU A 255 -34.74 25.28 9.01
C GLU A 255 -34.91 24.44 10.27
N LYS A 256 -34.15 24.79 11.31
CA LYS A 256 -34.32 24.21 12.63
C LYS A 256 -35.71 24.61 13.13
N LYS A 257 -36.69 23.71 13.05
CA LYS A 257 -37.97 23.90 13.73
C LYS A 257 -37.73 23.71 15.24
N ASP A 258 -37.59 24.83 15.95
CA ASP A 258 -37.37 24.84 17.41
C ASP A 258 -38.53 24.23 18.20
N THR A 259 -39.70 24.02 17.59
CA THR A 259 -40.88 23.43 18.24
C THR A 259 -40.63 22.06 18.87
N TYR A 260 -39.73 21.23 18.33
CA TYR A 260 -39.38 19.95 18.95
C TYR A 260 -38.63 20.12 20.28
N TRP A 261 -37.72 21.11 20.36
CA TRP A 261 -36.93 21.40 21.56
C TRP A 261 -37.70 22.24 22.58
N ASP A 262 -38.55 23.16 22.11
CA ASP A 262 -39.28 24.09 22.99
C ASP A 262 -40.59 23.51 23.55
N LEU A 263 -41.33 22.73 22.74
CA LEU A 263 -42.65 22.20 23.13
C LEU A 263 -42.60 20.69 23.38
N GLY A 264 -41.98 19.93 22.47
CA GLY A 264 -42.05 18.45 22.48
C GLY A 264 -41.40 17.78 23.69
N ILE A 265 -40.24 18.26 24.15
CA ILE A 265 -39.56 17.70 25.33
C ILE A 265 -40.24 18.14 26.63
N ARG A 266 -40.69 19.40 26.72
CA ARG A 266 -41.37 19.93 27.91
C ARG A 266 -42.72 19.26 28.14
N GLU A 267 -43.48 18.97 27.09
CA GLU A 267 -44.74 18.22 27.19
C GLU A 267 -44.51 16.75 27.53
N LYS A 268 -43.56 16.06 26.87
CA LYS A 268 -43.22 14.66 27.23
C LYS A 268 -42.79 14.53 28.68
N ARG A 269 -41.98 15.47 29.19
CA ARG A 269 -41.53 15.46 30.60
C ARG A 269 -42.61 15.90 31.59
N ARG A 270 -43.61 16.69 31.18
CA ARG A 270 -44.78 17.01 32.00
C ARG A 270 -45.74 15.83 32.11
N LYS A 271 -45.97 15.09 31.02
CA LYS A 271 -46.82 13.89 31.04
C LYS A 271 -46.28 12.79 31.95
N ILE A 272 -44.96 12.67 32.10
CA ILE A 272 -44.32 11.70 33.01
C ILE A 272 -44.47 12.09 34.51
N LYS A 273 -44.78 13.35 34.83
CA LYS A 273 -44.85 13.84 36.23
C LYS A 273 -46.25 13.85 36.85
N PHE A 274 -47.28 13.47 36.11
CA PHE A 274 -48.67 13.44 36.59
C PHE A 274 -49.39 12.20 36.04
N GLU A 275 -48.92 11.02 36.41
CA GLU A 275 -49.84 9.90 36.62
C GLU A 275 -49.79 9.62 38.12
N PRO A 276 -50.83 9.97 38.91
CA PRO A 276 -50.93 9.50 40.27
C PRO A 276 -51.08 7.98 40.22
N GLU A 277 -50.25 7.30 41.00
CA GLU A 277 -50.31 5.87 41.28
C GLU A 277 -51.75 5.54 41.69
N GLN A 278 -52.46 4.73 40.89
CA GLN A 278 -53.78 4.23 41.27
C GLN A 278 -53.58 3.24 42.41
N ASP A 279 -54.00 3.64 43.61
CA ASP A 279 -54.15 2.74 44.76
C ASP A 279 -55.14 1.60 44.43
N LEU A 280 -54.76 0.41 44.89
CA LEU A 280 -55.27 -0.92 44.61
C LEU A 280 -56.77 -1.14 44.91
N GLU A 281 -57.39 -2.13 44.26
CA GLU A 281 -58.41 -2.96 44.94
C GLU A 281 -57.97 -4.44 45.01
N PRO A 282 -58.26 -5.13 46.13
CA PRO A 282 -57.83 -6.50 46.37
C PRO A 282 -58.79 -7.51 45.74
N ASP A 283 -58.23 -8.53 45.11
CA ASP A 283 -59.00 -9.64 44.53
C ASP A 283 -59.85 -10.35 45.60
N THR A 284 -61.17 -10.23 45.50
CA THR A 284 -62.12 -11.10 46.20
C THR A 284 -62.63 -12.19 45.26
N PHE A 285 -62.18 -13.41 45.54
CA PHE A 285 -62.69 -14.77 45.19
C PHE A 285 -63.11 -15.07 43.75
#